data_AF-A0A9Q2HFB7-F1
#
_entry.id   AF-A0A9Q2HFB7-F1
#
_cell.length_a   1.000
_cell.length_b   1.000
_cell.length_c   1.000
_cell.angle_alpha   90.00
_cell.angle_beta   90.00
_cell.angle_gamma   90.00
#
_symmetry.space_group_name_H-M   'P 1'
#
loop_
_entity.id
_entity.type
_entity.pdbx_description
1 polymer ?
#
loop_
_entity_poly.entity_id
_entity_poly.type
_entity_poly.pdbx_seq_one_letter_code
_entity_poly.pdbx_strand_id
1 'polypeptide(L)'
;MLFEVKNYIGDFIYKNDEFYTYYTMQKISSPIRQLDDAAEKFSAFLYRLGIRRSVRKFVVFINEEFHLYQAPDHQSIITRPQLRRALNQLTRHQRPANSATLELRDTLLKLNIKDTRPAKVLYQYEDLKKGLFCYKDGTVLENYNRVTLICPTCGNKTSIKDAVLQSAQDFNTLFPREKLTIPALYDFSGGLLSKYNLRKALSEACERHSQARGTYYTFPKR
;
A
#
# COMPACT_ATOMS: atom_id res chain seq x y z
N MET A 1 -11.47 -20.43 2.09
CA MET A 1 -10.16 -20.58 2.75
C MET A 1 -9.62 -19.19 3.03
N LEU A 2 -8.87 -19.01 4.12
CA LEU A 2 -8.17 -17.77 4.44
C LEU A 2 -6.69 -18.04 4.62
N PHE A 3 -5.87 -17.07 4.22
CA PHE A 3 -4.42 -17.12 4.34
C PHE A 3 -3.94 -15.83 5.00
N GLU A 4 -3.21 -15.96 6.11
CA GLU A 4 -2.45 -14.87 6.72
C GLU A 4 -1.00 -15.01 6.27
N VAL A 5 -0.56 -14.17 5.34
CA VAL A 5 0.77 -14.30 4.70
C VAL A 5 1.75 -13.34 5.38
N LYS A 6 2.85 -13.87 5.90
CA LYS A 6 3.94 -13.10 6.52
C LYS A 6 5.24 -13.27 5.74
N ASN A 7 5.95 -12.18 5.55
CA ASN A 7 7.29 -12.15 4.94
C ASN A 7 8.34 -11.76 5.98
N TYR A 8 8.34 -12.44 7.12
CA TYR A 8 9.33 -12.21 8.18
C TYR A 8 10.68 -12.82 7.77
N ILE A 9 11.77 -12.14 8.13
CA ILE A 9 13.15 -12.53 7.82
C ILE A 9 13.86 -12.87 9.13
N GLY A 10 14.62 -13.96 9.15
CA GLY A 10 15.42 -14.41 10.28
C GLY A 10 14.69 -15.37 11.22
N ASP A 11 15.23 -15.46 12.44
CA ASP A 11 14.87 -16.49 13.41
C ASP A 11 13.85 -16.00 14.45
N PHE A 12 12.82 -16.81 14.66
CA PHE A 12 11.73 -16.57 15.59
C PHE A 12 11.52 -17.75 16.52
N ILE A 13 10.92 -17.53 17.69
CA ILE A 13 10.52 -18.58 18.62
C ILE A 13 9.06 -18.43 19.01
N TYR A 14 8.35 -19.56 19.07
CA TYR A 14 7.01 -19.64 19.62
C TYR A 14 7.08 -20.16 21.06
N LYS A 15 6.56 -19.39 22.02
CA LYS A 15 6.56 -19.76 23.44
C LYS A 15 5.33 -19.18 24.13
N ASN A 16 4.67 -19.98 24.97
CA ASN A 16 3.50 -19.57 25.75
C ASN A 16 2.41 -18.90 24.89
N ASP A 17 2.11 -19.50 23.74
CA ASP A 17 1.13 -18.99 22.76
C ASP A 17 1.45 -17.64 22.09
N GLU A 18 2.72 -17.24 22.16
CA GLU A 18 3.20 -15.98 21.59
C GLU A 18 4.43 -16.16 20.72
N PHE A 19 4.67 -15.17 19.86
CA PHE A 19 5.80 -15.15 18.94
C PHE A 19 6.81 -14.09 19.38
N TYR A 20 8.09 -14.45 19.30
CA TYR A 20 9.21 -13.58 19.63
C TYR A 20 10.29 -13.67 18.56
N THR A 21 11.09 -12.63 18.40
CA THR A 21 12.39 -12.74 17.72
C THR A 21 13.31 -13.63 18.55
N TYR A 22 14.09 -14.51 17.91
CA TYR A 22 14.90 -15.51 18.63
C TYR A 22 16.02 -14.88 19.46
N TYR A 23 16.76 -13.93 18.88
CA TYR A 23 17.95 -13.38 19.52
C TYR A 23 17.66 -12.28 20.54
N THR A 24 16.67 -11.41 20.27
CA THR A 24 16.35 -10.27 21.14
C THR A 24 15.18 -10.55 22.08
N MET A 25 14.48 -11.67 21.91
CA MET A 25 13.27 -12.02 22.66
C MET A 25 12.21 -10.92 22.62
N GLN A 26 12.19 -10.14 21.55
CA GLN A 26 11.20 -9.09 21.35
C GLN A 26 9.89 -9.73 20.89
N LYS A 27 8.82 -9.47 21.63
CA LYS A 27 7.49 -9.94 21.28
C LYS A 27 7.03 -9.32 19.96
N ILE A 28 6.49 -10.15 19.08
CA ILE A 28 5.85 -9.72 17.83
C ILE A 28 4.36 -10.03 17.85
N SER A 29 3.61 -9.35 16.98
CA SER A 29 2.18 -9.61 16.85
C SER A 29 1.95 -11.02 16.32
N SER A 30 1.15 -11.81 17.04
CA SER A 30 0.85 -13.21 16.70
C SER A 30 0.13 -13.30 15.34
N PRO A 31 0.73 -13.95 14.33
CA PRO A 31 0.05 -14.20 13.06
C PRO A 31 -1.15 -15.15 13.22
N ILE A 32 -1.11 -16.05 14.21
CA ILE A 32 -2.21 -16.97 14.51
C ILE A 32 -3.42 -16.19 15.00
N ARG A 33 -3.23 -15.28 15.98
CA ARG A 33 -4.34 -14.47 16.51
C ARG A 33 -4.95 -13.56 15.44
N GLN A 34 -4.11 -12.96 14.59
CA GLN A 34 -4.59 -12.17 13.44
C GLN A 34 -5.46 -13.01 12.49
N LEU A 35 -5.03 -14.24 12.21
CA LEU A 35 -5.78 -15.18 11.38
C LEU A 35 -7.10 -15.61 12.04
N ASP A 36 -7.10 -15.82 13.35
CA ASP A 36 -8.30 -16.19 14.11
C ASP A 36 -9.33 -15.06 14.07
N ASP A 37 -8.94 -13.84 14.37
CA ASP A 37 -9.80 -12.65 14.30
C ASP A 37 -10.39 -12.48 12.88
N ALA A 38 -9.58 -12.68 11.84
CA ALA A 38 -10.02 -12.60 10.46
C ALA A 38 -11.01 -13.74 10.11
N ALA A 39 -10.74 -14.96 10.59
CA ALA A 39 -11.59 -16.12 10.35
C ALA A 39 -12.95 -16.00 11.05
N GLU A 40 -13.01 -15.46 12.26
CA GLU A 40 -14.26 -15.18 12.96
C GLU A 40 -15.11 -14.15 12.21
N LYS A 41 -14.50 -13.01 11.82
CA LYS A 41 -15.18 -11.97 11.04
C LYS A 41 -15.70 -12.51 9.71
N PHE A 42 -14.89 -13.27 9.01
CA PHE A 42 -15.29 -13.88 7.74
C PHE A 42 -16.40 -14.92 7.93
N SER A 43 -16.33 -15.74 8.97
CA SER A 43 -17.38 -16.71 9.30
C SER A 43 -18.70 -16.04 9.63
N ALA A 44 -18.68 -14.98 10.44
CA ALA A 44 -19.87 -14.18 10.75
C ALA A 44 -20.44 -13.51 9.50
N PHE A 45 -19.57 -13.01 8.61
CA PHE A 45 -19.98 -12.44 7.32
C PHE A 45 -20.65 -13.49 6.42
N LEU A 46 -20.04 -14.67 6.25
CA LEU A 46 -20.66 -15.78 5.50
C LEU A 46 -21.99 -16.19 6.11
N TYR A 47 -22.09 -16.22 7.44
CA TYR A 47 -23.33 -16.54 8.14
C TYR A 47 -24.46 -15.56 7.79
N ARG A 48 -24.15 -14.25 7.75
CA ARG A 48 -25.11 -13.21 7.35
C ARG A 48 -25.57 -13.33 5.90
N LEU A 49 -24.75 -13.90 5.03
CA LEU A 49 -25.11 -14.21 3.63
C LEU A 49 -25.87 -15.54 3.47
N GLY A 50 -26.23 -16.20 4.58
CA GLY A 50 -26.88 -17.52 4.54
C GLY A 50 -25.94 -18.69 4.23
N ILE A 51 -24.62 -18.45 4.19
CA ILE A 51 -23.62 -19.45 3.82
C ILE A 51 -23.12 -20.16 5.08
N ARG A 52 -23.35 -21.47 5.15
CA ARG A 52 -22.98 -22.33 6.28
C ARG A 52 -21.81 -23.24 5.90
N ARG A 53 -20.62 -22.67 5.70
CA ARG A 53 -19.40 -23.42 5.37
C ARG A 53 -18.30 -23.11 6.37
N SER A 54 -17.51 -24.14 6.72
CA SER A 54 -16.34 -23.96 7.58
C SER A 54 -15.23 -23.20 6.85
N VAL A 55 -14.57 -22.31 7.58
CA VAL A 55 -13.44 -21.53 7.06
C VAL A 55 -12.15 -22.23 7.45
N ARG A 56 -11.51 -22.89 6.47
CA ARG A 56 -10.12 -23.35 6.62
C ARG A 56 -9.19 -22.15 6.56
N LYS A 57 -8.26 -22.06 7.50
CA LYS A 57 -7.38 -20.90 7.72
C LYS A 57 -5.93 -21.37 7.83
N PHE A 58 -4.98 -20.61 7.28
CA PHE A 58 -3.56 -20.93 7.30
C PHE A 58 -2.71 -19.68 7.51
N VAL A 59 -1.67 -19.76 8.35
CA VAL A 59 -0.57 -18.80 8.40
C VAL A 59 0.51 -19.29 7.43
N VAL A 60 1.00 -18.42 6.56
CA VAL A 60 2.02 -18.75 5.57
C VAL A 60 3.23 -17.85 5.73
N PHE A 61 4.38 -18.44 6.08
CA PHE A 61 5.66 -17.74 6.12
C PHE A 61 6.39 -17.98 4.79
N ILE A 62 6.48 -16.95 3.95
CA ILE A 62 6.93 -17.11 2.56
C ILE A 62 8.43 -16.85 2.34
N ASN A 63 9.12 -16.29 3.33
CA ASN A 63 10.53 -15.96 3.23
C ASN A 63 11.41 -17.22 3.35
N GLU A 64 12.53 -17.25 2.63
CA GLU A 64 13.47 -18.39 2.63
C GLU A 64 14.39 -18.38 3.85
N GLU A 65 14.64 -17.20 4.43
CA GLU A 65 15.46 -17.01 5.63
C GLU A 65 14.63 -17.05 6.92
N PHE A 66 13.35 -17.43 6.84
CA PHE A 66 12.50 -17.56 8.01
C PHE A 66 12.70 -18.90 8.72
N HIS A 67 12.98 -18.84 10.01
CA HIS A 67 12.95 -20.01 10.89
C HIS A 67 12.05 -19.77 12.11
N LEU A 68 11.29 -20.79 12.51
CA LEU A 68 10.45 -20.77 13.71
C LEU A 68 10.84 -21.91 14.65
N TYR A 69 11.59 -21.57 15.69
CA TYR A 69 11.88 -22.46 16.81
C TYR A 69 10.62 -22.73 17.63
N GLN A 70 10.50 -23.97 18.12
CA GLN A 70 9.36 -24.43 18.92
C GLN A 70 8.01 -24.20 18.24
N ALA A 71 7.97 -24.31 16.89
CA ALA A 71 6.75 -24.19 16.13
C ALA A 71 5.66 -25.09 16.74
N PRO A 72 4.45 -24.57 16.99
CA PRO A 72 3.38 -25.38 17.55
C PRO A 72 3.02 -26.50 16.57
N ASP A 73 2.47 -27.60 17.08
CA ASP A 73 1.88 -28.66 16.26
C ASP A 73 0.53 -28.19 15.68
N HIS A 74 0.56 -27.05 15.01
CA HIS A 74 -0.59 -26.38 14.47
C HIS A 74 -0.63 -26.65 12.97
N GLN A 75 -1.58 -27.48 12.53
CA GLN A 75 -1.78 -27.87 11.11
C GLN A 75 -2.04 -26.69 10.16
N SER A 76 -2.16 -25.48 10.69
CA SER A 76 -2.40 -24.27 9.91
C SER A 76 -1.15 -23.43 9.64
N ILE A 77 0.05 -23.82 10.09
CA ILE A 77 1.28 -23.11 9.73
C ILE A 77 1.93 -23.78 8.51
N ILE A 78 2.20 -22.98 7.49
CA ILE A 78 2.91 -23.39 6.27
C ILE A 78 4.17 -22.54 6.16
N THR A 79 5.33 -23.18 6.13
CA THR A 79 6.61 -22.51 5.84
C THR A 79 6.96 -22.59 4.37
N ARG A 80 7.89 -21.74 3.93
CA ARG A 80 8.36 -21.66 2.54
C ARG A 80 8.75 -23.03 1.95
N PRO A 81 9.50 -23.92 2.63
CA PRO A 81 9.79 -25.27 2.12
C PRO A 81 8.54 -26.14 1.91
N GLN A 82 7.50 -25.94 2.71
CA GLN A 82 6.25 -26.70 2.66
C GLN A 82 5.28 -26.18 1.59
N LEU A 83 5.48 -24.96 1.11
CA LEU A 83 4.53 -24.24 0.24
C LEU A 83 4.17 -25.04 -1.01
N ARG A 84 5.16 -25.59 -1.71
CA ARG A 84 4.93 -26.38 -2.93
C ARG A 84 4.05 -27.61 -2.65
N ARG A 85 4.31 -28.32 -1.55
CA ARG A 85 3.52 -29.49 -1.16
C ARG A 85 2.10 -29.07 -0.76
N ALA A 86 1.95 -27.98 -0.01
CA ALA A 86 0.64 -27.45 0.38
C ALA A 86 -0.20 -27.05 -0.84
N LEU A 87 0.38 -26.31 -1.80
CA LEU A 87 -0.30 -25.92 -3.04
C LEU A 87 -0.73 -27.14 -3.87
N ASN A 88 0.14 -28.15 -3.99
CA ASN A 88 -0.18 -29.40 -4.70
C ASN A 88 -1.32 -30.17 -4.03
N GLN A 89 -1.43 -30.14 -2.69
CA GLN A 89 -2.56 -30.75 -2.00
C GLN A 89 -3.86 -29.99 -2.30
N LEU A 90 -3.81 -28.66 -2.38
CA LEU A 90 -4.97 -27.83 -2.70
C LEU A 90 -5.48 -28.08 -4.13
N THR A 91 -4.58 -28.20 -5.11
CA THR A 91 -4.96 -28.48 -6.50
C THR A 91 -5.55 -29.87 -6.68
N ARG A 92 -5.03 -30.90 -5.98
CA ARG A 92 -5.58 -32.26 -6.00
C ARG A 92 -7.01 -32.36 -5.48
N HIS A 93 -7.40 -31.49 -4.55
CA HIS A 93 -8.75 -31.46 -3.99
C HIS A 93 -9.66 -30.43 -4.68
N GLN A 94 -9.24 -29.89 -5.82
CA GLN A 94 -10.06 -28.95 -6.57
C GLN A 94 -11.28 -29.66 -7.16
N ARG A 95 -12.46 -29.15 -6.86
CA ARG A 95 -13.70 -29.55 -7.51
C ARG A 95 -14.09 -28.48 -8.52
N PRO A 96 -14.76 -28.84 -9.63
CA PRO A 96 -15.35 -27.86 -10.55
C PRO A 96 -16.24 -26.88 -9.77
N ALA A 97 -16.21 -25.61 -10.19
CA ALA A 97 -17.08 -24.60 -9.60
C ALA A 97 -18.54 -24.96 -9.89
N ASN A 98 -19.32 -25.17 -8.83
CA ASN A 98 -20.76 -25.33 -8.94
C ASN A 98 -21.47 -23.97 -8.85
N SER A 99 -22.78 -23.95 -9.13
CA SER A 99 -23.61 -22.74 -9.07
C SER A 99 -23.44 -21.98 -7.76
N ALA A 100 -23.49 -22.66 -6.62
CA ALA A 100 -23.29 -22.06 -5.30
C ALA A 100 -21.90 -21.39 -5.13
N THR A 101 -20.85 -21.94 -5.76
CA THR A 101 -19.50 -21.35 -5.72
C THR A 101 -19.42 -20.08 -6.58
N LEU A 102 -20.08 -20.09 -7.75
CA LEU A 102 -20.16 -18.93 -8.63
C LEU A 102 -21.00 -17.81 -7.99
N GLU A 103 -22.12 -18.15 -7.36
CA GLU A 103 -22.97 -17.20 -6.64
C GLU A 103 -22.24 -16.55 -5.46
N LEU A 104 -21.48 -17.35 -4.68
CA LEU A 104 -20.61 -16.82 -3.64
C LEU A 104 -19.57 -15.87 -4.22
N ARG A 105 -18.88 -16.24 -5.30
CA ARG A 105 -17.90 -15.38 -5.99
C ARG A 105 -18.54 -14.04 -6.37
N ASP A 106 -19.70 -14.08 -7.02
CA ASP A 106 -20.37 -12.87 -7.51
C ASP A 106 -20.85 -11.98 -6.36
N THR A 107 -21.35 -12.59 -5.28
CA THR A 107 -21.73 -11.88 -4.06
C THR A 107 -20.51 -11.19 -3.42
N LEU A 108 -19.38 -11.89 -3.30
CA LEU A 108 -18.14 -11.32 -2.77
C LEU A 108 -17.63 -10.17 -3.64
N LEU A 109 -17.66 -10.32 -4.97
CA LEU A 109 -17.23 -9.27 -5.90
C LEU A 109 -18.11 -8.02 -5.82
N LYS A 110 -19.43 -8.19 -5.67
CA LYS A 110 -20.38 -7.08 -5.47
C LYS A 110 -20.15 -6.34 -4.15
N LEU A 111 -19.81 -7.08 -3.09
CA LEU A 111 -19.57 -6.52 -1.74
C LEU A 111 -18.13 -6.03 -1.55
N ASN A 112 -17.24 -6.26 -2.51
CA ASN A 112 -15.84 -5.85 -2.41
C ASN A 112 -15.74 -4.32 -2.45
N ILE A 113 -15.32 -3.74 -1.33
CA ILE A 113 -15.03 -2.30 -1.23
C ILE A 113 -13.70 -2.06 -1.94
N LYS A 114 -13.75 -1.48 -3.14
CA LYS A 114 -12.55 -1.18 -3.94
C LYS A 114 -11.63 -0.13 -3.31
N ASP A 115 -12.19 0.75 -2.47
CA ASP A 115 -11.44 1.77 -1.75
C ASP A 115 -11.21 1.32 -0.30
N THR A 116 -10.11 0.62 -0.07
CA THR A 116 -9.71 0.07 1.24
C THR A 116 -8.95 1.07 2.10
N ARG A 117 -8.84 2.34 1.67
CA ARG A 117 -8.12 3.35 2.45
C ARG A 117 -8.84 3.58 3.78
N PRO A 118 -8.17 3.33 4.93
CA PRO A 118 -8.76 3.58 6.22
C PRO A 118 -8.95 5.09 6.35
N ALA A 119 -10.21 5.50 6.49
CA ALA A 119 -10.70 6.87 6.59
C ALA A 119 -10.69 7.71 5.30
N LYS A 120 -11.80 8.41 5.07
CA LYS A 120 -11.74 9.74 4.47
C LYS A 120 -10.76 10.55 5.33
N VAL A 121 -9.50 10.66 4.90
CA VAL A 121 -8.58 11.62 5.49
C VAL A 121 -9.18 12.98 5.19
N LEU A 122 -9.75 13.61 6.20
CA LEU A 122 -10.19 15.00 6.12
C LEU A 122 -8.91 15.83 6.26
N TYR A 123 -8.52 16.48 5.17
CA TYR A 123 -7.41 17.43 5.15
C TYR A 123 -7.90 18.71 4.49
N GLN A 124 -7.46 19.85 5.03
CA GLN A 124 -7.48 21.12 4.31
C GLN A 124 -6.09 21.38 3.73
N TYR A 125 -5.99 22.32 2.78
CA TYR A 125 -4.72 22.67 2.17
C TYR A 125 -3.72 23.13 3.24
N GLU A 126 -4.19 23.87 4.23
CA GLU A 126 -3.42 24.47 5.33
C GLU A 126 -2.84 23.42 6.28
N ASP A 127 -3.50 22.27 6.43
CA ASP A 127 -3.07 21.18 7.30
C ASP A 127 -1.88 20.39 6.71
N LEU A 128 -1.66 20.52 5.40
CA LEU A 128 -0.60 19.78 4.71
C LEU A 128 0.76 20.42 4.93
N LYS A 129 1.73 19.59 5.35
CA LYS A 129 3.15 19.97 5.32
C LYS A 129 3.57 20.26 3.88
N LYS A 130 3.95 21.52 3.61
CA LYS A 130 4.47 21.95 2.30
C LYS A 130 5.86 21.39 2.07
N GLY A 131 6.16 20.97 0.85
CA GLY A 131 7.45 20.40 0.50
C GLY A 131 7.38 19.43 -0.68
N LEU A 132 8.51 18.78 -0.93
CA LEU A 132 8.61 17.70 -1.91
C LEU A 132 9.01 16.43 -1.17
N PHE A 133 8.35 15.32 -1.50
CA PHE A 133 8.52 14.06 -0.80
C PHE A 133 9.03 12.98 -1.74
N CYS A 134 9.90 12.13 -1.23
CA CYS A 134 10.43 10.99 -1.96
C CYS A 134 9.33 9.95 -2.17
N TYR A 135 9.15 9.49 -3.41
CA TYR A 135 8.14 8.48 -3.73
C TYR A 135 8.42 7.10 -3.11
N LYS A 136 9.67 6.82 -2.68
CA LYS A 136 10.06 5.52 -2.11
C LYS A 136 9.74 5.40 -0.62
N ASP A 137 10.05 6.43 0.15
CA ASP A 137 10.04 6.40 1.62
C ASP A 137 9.28 7.57 2.26
N GLY A 138 8.80 8.53 1.46
CA GLY A 138 8.06 9.70 1.96
C GLY A 138 8.92 10.75 2.66
N THR A 139 10.25 10.60 2.70
CA THR A 139 11.14 11.60 3.30
C THR A 139 11.15 12.88 2.46
N VAL A 140 11.29 14.04 3.12
CA VAL A 140 11.43 15.33 2.45
C VAL A 140 12.70 15.35 1.58
N LEU A 141 12.56 15.77 0.33
CA LEU A 141 13.67 15.91 -0.60
C LEU A 141 14.47 17.18 -0.33
N GLU A 142 15.77 17.10 -0.52
CA GLU A 142 16.71 18.21 -0.36
C GLU A 142 17.39 18.56 -1.70
N ASN A 143 17.88 19.79 -1.81
CA ASN A 143 18.67 20.20 -2.98
C ASN A 143 20.01 19.46 -3.00
N TYR A 144 20.23 18.65 -4.03
CA TYR A 144 21.54 18.03 -4.26
C TYR A 144 22.43 18.93 -5.11
N ASN A 145 21.87 19.49 -6.17
CA ASN A 145 22.52 20.48 -7.04
C ASN A 145 21.44 21.35 -7.74
N ARG A 146 21.85 22.19 -8.69
CA ARG A 146 20.93 23.12 -9.40
C ARG A 146 19.81 22.45 -10.21
N VAL A 147 19.96 21.17 -10.55
CA VAL A 147 19.05 20.43 -11.45
C VAL A 147 18.49 19.15 -10.83
N THR A 148 18.89 18.80 -9.61
CA THR A 148 18.57 17.52 -8.96
C THR A 148 18.30 17.68 -7.47
N LEU A 149 17.30 16.95 -7.00
CA LEU A 149 16.97 16.75 -5.60
C LEU A 149 17.42 15.35 -5.15
N ILE A 150 17.69 15.18 -3.86
CA ILE A 150 18.06 13.89 -3.26
C ILE A 150 17.20 13.60 -2.03
N CYS A 151 16.83 12.33 -1.85
CA CYS A 151 16.30 11.85 -0.58
C CYS A 151 17.48 11.54 0.37
N PRO A 152 17.56 12.19 1.54
CA PRO A 152 18.64 11.94 2.49
C PRO A 152 18.57 10.54 3.13
N THR A 153 17.42 9.87 3.09
CA THR A 153 17.23 8.53 3.67
C THR A 153 17.61 7.42 2.69
N CYS A 154 16.99 7.35 1.51
CA CYS A 154 17.25 6.27 0.55
C CYS A 154 18.23 6.63 -0.58
N GLY A 155 18.73 7.87 -0.63
CA GLY A 155 19.67 8.33 -1.66
C GLY A 155 19.06 8.49 -3.06
N ASN A 156 17.74 8.33 -3.21
CA ASN A 156 17.09 8.47 -4.51
C ASN A 156 17.24 9.91 -5.03
N LYS A 157 17.66 10.03 -6.30
CA LYS A 157 17.81 11.32 -6.97
C LYS A 157 16.64 11.57 -7.92
N THR A 158 16.08 12.77 -7.89
CA THR A 158 14.95 13.19 -8.73
C THR A 158 15.32 14.48 -9.45
N SER A 159 15.12 14.55 -10.77
CA SER A 159 15.40 15.80 -11.50
C SER A 159 14.40 16.89 -11.08
N ILE A 160 14.79 18.16 -11.18
CA ILE A 160 13.87 19.27 -10.88
C ILE A 160 12.64 19.22 -11.78
N LYS A 161 12.80 18.84 -13.06
CA LYS A 161 11.66 18.69 -13.98
C LYS A 161 10.69 17.63 -13.49
N ASP A 162 11.19 16.46 -13.11
CA ASP A 162 10.34 15.37 -12.61
C ASP A 162 9.68 15.75 -11.29
N ALA A 163 10.40 16.45 -10.41
CA ALA A 163 9.85 16.95 -9.15
C ALA A 163 8.71 17.95 -9.36
N VAL A 164 8.80 18.83 -10.38
CA VAL A 164 7.70 19.73 -10.77
C VAL A 164 6.49 18.92 -11.23
N LEU A 165 6.68 17.95 -12.12
CA LEU A 165 5.58 17.17 -12.68
C LEU A 165 4.91 16.31 -11.61
N GLN A 166 5.69 15.68 -10.74
CA GLN A 166 5.17 14.92 -9.62
C GLN A 166 4.39 15.82 -8.66
N SER A 167 4.95 16.96 -8.24
CA SER A 167 4.27 17.91 -7.36
C SER A 167 2.96 18.42 -7.97
N ALA A 168 2.93 18.65 -9.29
CA ALA A 168 1.71 19.02 -10.02
C ALA A 168 0.66 17.91 -10.04
N GLN A 169 1.07 16.65 -10.23
CA GLN A 169 0.18 15.48 -10.16
C GLN A 169 -0.36 15.28 -8.75
N ASP A 170 0.49 15.40 -7.74
CA ASP A 170 0.12 15.27 -6.33
C ASP A 170 -0.90 16.36 -5.95
N PHE A 171 -0.64 17.62 -6.33
CA PHE A 171 -1.57 18.72 -6.12
C PHE A 171 -2.93 18.46 -6.77
N ASN A 172 -2.96 18.05 -8.05
CA ASN A 172 -4.21 17.76 -8.75
C ASN A 172 -4.95 16.54 -8.17
N THR A 173 -4.22 15.59 -7.58
CA THR A 173 -4.78 14.41 -6.92
C THR A 173 -5.44 14.78 -5.59
N LEU A 174 -4.79 15.65 -4.81
CA LEU A 174 -5.28 16.11 -3.51
C LEU A 174 -6.38 17.17 -3.63
N PHE A 175 -6.29 18.03 -4.64
CA PHE A 175 -7.18 19.17 -4.85
C PHE A 175 -7.77 19.17 -6.26
N PRO A 176 -8.57 18.16 -6.63
CA PRO A 176 -9.05 17.98 -8.01
C PRO A 176 -10.02 19.07 -8.49
N ARG A 177 -10.53 19.91 -7.58
CA ARG A 177 -11.40 21.05 -7.91
C ARG A 177 -10.64 22.37 -8.02
N GLU A 178 -9.39 22.40 -7.56
CA GLU A 178 -8.55 23.60 -7.57
C GLU A 178 -7.81 23.74 -8.90
N LYS A 179 -7.60 24.98 -9.33
CA LYS A 179 -6.81 25.26 -10.54
C LYS A 179 -5.33 25.11 -10.23
N LEU A 180 -4.63 24.34 -11.06
CA LEU A 180 -3.18 24.22 -10.99
C LEU A 180 -2.51 25.52 -11.47
N THR A 181 -2.00 26.32 -10.55
CA THR A 181 -1.34 27.60 -10.84
C THR A 181 0.10 27.62 -10.33
N ILE A 182 0.95 28.49 -10.92
CA ILE A 182 2.34 28.65 -10.45
C ILE A 182 2.41 29.08 -8.98
N PRO A 183 1.62 30.05 -8.48
CA PRO A 183 1.64 30.40 -7.06
C PRO A 183 1.26 29.23 -6.15
N ALA A 184 0.19 28.49 -6.49
CA ALA A 184 -0.25 27.34 -5.70
C ALA A 184 0.80 26.23 -5.63
N LEU A 185 1.45 25.91 -6.75
CA LEU A 185 2.52 24.92 -6.78
C LEU A 185 3.80 25.38 -6.07
N TYR A 186 4.12 26.66 -6.18
CA TYR A 186 5.27 27.24 -5.48
C TYR A 186 5.11 27.07 -3.97
N ASP A 187 3.94 27.44 -3.43
CA ASP A 187 3.60 27.25 -2.02
C ASP A 187 3.55 25.76 -1.65
N PHE A 188 2.87 24.94 -2.46
CA PHE A 188 2.73 23.50 -2.22
C PHE A 188 4.09 22.78 -2.13
N SER A 189 5.06 23.19 -2.95
CA SER A 189 6.43 22.67 -2.94
C SER A 189 7.30 23.16 -1.77
N GLY A 190 6.76 24.00 -0.87
CA GLY A 190 7.51 24.62 0.22
C GLY A 190 8.58 25.60 -0.28
N GLY A 191 8.40 26.16 -1.48
CA GLY A 191 9.35 27.09 -2.11
C GLY A 191 10.62 26.45 -2.69
N LEU A 192 10.78 25.12 -2.63
CA LEU A 192 11.93 24.39 -3.18
C LEU A 192 12.00 24.49 -4.71
N LEU A 193 10.84 24.56 -5.39
CA LEU A 193 10.78 24.71 -6.84
C LEU A 193 10.68 26.18 -7.22
N SER A 194 11.70 26.70 -7.91
CA SER A 194 11.65 28.09 -8.40
C SER A 194 10.46 28.29 -9.37
N LYS A 195 9.86 29.49 -9.35
CA LYS A 195 8.79 29.86 -10.31
C LYS A 195 9.22 29.73 -11.77
N TYR A 196 10.52 29.86 -12.05
CA TYR A 196 11.08 29.62 -13.38
C TYR A 196 10.98 28.14 -13.77
N ASN A 197 11.43 27.24 -12.91
CA ASN A 197 11.38 25.78 -13.16
C ASN A 197 9.94 25.28 -13.28
N LEU A 198 9.04 25.78 -12.43
CA LEU A 198 7.60 25.50 -12.51
C LEU A 198 7.04 25.87 -13.89
N ARG A 199 7.26 27.11 -14.34
CA ARG A 199 6.75 27.57 -15.65
C ARG A 199 7.33 26.76 -16.80
N LYS A 200 8.64 26.49 -16.76
CA LYS A 200 9.33 25.75 -17.82
C LYS A 200 8.76 24.34 -17.95
N ALA A 201 8.78 23.57 -16.87
CA ALA A 201 8.33 22.17 -16.92
C ALA A 201 6.83 22.03 -17.20
N LEU A 202 5.98 22.88 -16.64
CA LEU A 202 4.54 22.84 -16.92
C LEU A 202 4.21 23.25 -18.35
N SER A 203 4.91 24.24 -18.93
CA SER A 203 4.64 24.63 -20.32
C SER A 203 5.09 23.57 -21.33
N GLU A 204 6.03 22.71 -20.96
CA GLU A 204 6.47 21.57 -21.79
C GLU A 204 5.51 20.36 -21.69
N ALA A 205 4.83 20.18 -20.56
CA ALA A 205 4.10 18.94 -20.25
C ALA A 205 2.57 19.10 -20.06
N CYS A 206 2.07 20.33 -19.96
CA CYS A 206 0.67 20.64 -19.67
C CYS A 206 0.11 21.65 -20.67
N GLU A 207 -1.20 21.62 -20.85
CA GLU A 207 -1.92 22.64 -21.59
C GLU A 207 -2.07 23.89 -20.71
N ARG A 208 -1.63 25.04 -21.24
CA ARG A 208 -1.73 26.32 -20.55
C ARG A 208 -3.03 27.02 -20.93
N HIS A 209 -3.79 27.47 -19.93
CA HIS A 209 -5.05 28.17 -20.10
C HIS A 209 -4.94 29.62 -19.63
N SER A 210 -5.43 30.55 -20.46
CA SER A 210 -5.37 32.02 -20.31
C SER A 210 -3.97 32.65 -20.36
N GLN A 211 -3.91 33.94 -20.74
CA GLN A 211 -2.66 34.68 -20.98
C GLN A 211 -2.31 35.74 -19.91
N ALA A 212 -3.15 35.94 -18.89
CA ALA A 212 -3.01 37.04 -17.92
C ALA A 212 -3.18 36.59 -16.45
N ARG A 213 -3.71 37.46 -15.58
CA ARG A 213 -4.08 37.18 -14.18
C ARG A 213 -5.19 36.11 -14.15
N GLY A 214 -4.78 34.85 -14.15
CA GLY A 214 -5.68 33.70 -14.29
C GLY A 214 -5.02 32.48 -14.92
N THR A 215 -3.74 32.56 -15.32
CA THR A 215 -3.03 31.45 -15.96
C THR A 215 -3.04 30.19 -15.07
N TYR A 216 -3.59 29.10 -15.61
CA TYR A 216 -3.59 27.77 -14.99
C TYR A 216 -3.19 26.70 -16.02
N TYR A 217 -2.85 25.53 -15.53
CA TYR A 217 -2.38 24.41 -16.34
C TYR A 217 -3.30 23.20 -16.16
N THR A 218 -3.48 22.41 -17.21
CA THR A 218 -4.15 21.10 -17.11
C THR A 218 -3.30 20.03 -17.79
N PHE A 219 -3.28 18.83 -17.22
CA PHE A 219 -2.67 17.70 -17.89
C PHE A 219 -3.49 17.35 -19.15
N PRO A 220 -2.82 17.03 -20.28
CA PRO A 220 -3.52 16.61 -21.49
C PRO A 220 -4.39 15.39 -21.19
N LYS A 221 -5.62 15.36 -21.73
CA LYS A 221 -6.49 14.19 -21.62
C LYS A 221 -5.86 13.04 -22.40
N ARG A 222 -5.68 11.90 -21.72
CA ARG A 222 -5.30 10.63 -22.38
C ARG A 222 -6.46 10.06 -23.16
#